data_AF-A0A7X1TXY4-F1
#
_entry.id   AF-A0A7X1TXY4-F1
#
_cell.length_a   1.000
_cell.length_b   1.000
_cell.length_c   1.000
_cell.angle_alpha   90.00
_cell.angle_beta   90.00
_cell.angle_gamma   90.00
#
_symmetry.space_group_name_H-M   'P 1'
#
loop_
_entity.id
_entity.type
_entity.pdbx_description
1 polymer ?
#
loop_
_entity_poly.entity_id
_entity_poly.type
_entity_poly.pdbx_seq_one_letter_code
_entity_poly.pdbx_strand_id
1 'polypeptide(L)'
;MKLSFRTTIQGIELAVGDDPFPRLTPAPDTPQDKPRGCYVYAHVTEDGKYFYIGKGKDRRAWSEDRHPTWYRYVENHLNGKYRVVILQDNLSPAEVEDVEAEWIAQEGETLVNWVNAARKTDFKKLELFHKLRDANRALIAKAKALEKTDIEKSIACYREVIAAIEAYATLDYEDGIIGQLLREEREEHGLQGTAEAIDRLTMCLTKLGRYDDAAACAEEYYRRYAVDKTLASYERVMKRLERRKRAK
;
A
#
# COMPACT_ATOMS: atom_id res chain seq x y z
N MET A 1 -18.70 37.15 -3.17
CA MET A 1 -17.26 36.99 -3.49
C MET A 1 -16.58 36.18 -2.39
N LYS A 2 -16.45 34.86 -2.61
CA LYS A 2 -15.74 33.93 -1.72
C LYS A 2 -14.43 33.54 -2.38
N LEU A 3 -13.38 33.40 -1.58
CA LEU A 3 -12.15 32.72 -1.99
C LEU A 3 -12.34 31.24 -1.68
N SER A 4 -12.19 30.39 -2.68
CA SER A 4 -12.23 28.94 -2.54
C SER A 4 -10.94 28.33 -3.05
N PHE A 5 -10.59 27.18 -2.49
CA PHE A 5 -9.45 26.39 -2.95
C PHE A 5 -9.80 24.92 -2.99
N ARG A 6 -9.18 24.19 -3.92
CA ARG A 6 -9.23 22.72 -3.98
C ARG A 6 -7.84 22.16 -4.25
N THR A 7 -7.58 20.96 -3.74
CA THR A 7 -6.34 20.23 -4.00
C THR A 7 -6.60 19.24 -5.14
N THR A 8 -5.77 19.30 -6.17
CA THR A 8 -5.78 18.38 -7.31
C THR A 8 -4.45 17.63 -7.38
N ILE A 9 -4.33 16.68 -8.32
CA ILE A 9 -3.04 16.01 -8.58
C ILE A 9 -2.01 16.97 -9.20
N GLN A 10 -2.47 18.07 -9.81
CA GLN A 10 -1.62 19.10 -10.42
C GLN A 10 -1.19 20.19 -9.43
N GLY A 11 -1.87 20.33 -8.28
CA GLY A 11 -1.49 21.29 -7.24
C GLY A 11 -2.67 21.86 -6.46
N ILE A 12 -2.53 23.13 -6.03
CA ILE A 12 -3.59 23.88 -5.35
C ILE A 12 -4.18 24.85 -6.36
N GLU A 13 -5.49 24.75 -6.58
CA GLU A 13 -6.25 25.69 -7.38
C GLU A 13 -6.93 26.71 -6.47
N LEU A 14 -6.79 27.99 -6.81
CA LEU A 14 -7.41 29.12 -6.10
C LEU A 14 -8.37 29.81 -7.05
N ALA A 15 -9.60 30.05 -6.60
CA ALA A 15 -10.57 30.75 -7.41
C ALA A 15 -11.48 31.63 -6.56
N VAL A 16 -11.94 32.73 -7.18
CA VAL A 16 -12.70 33.79 -6.52
C VAL A 16 -14.03 33.95 -7.23
N GLY A 17 -15.13 33.74 -6.50
CA GLY A 17 -16.47 33.75 -7.07
C GLY A 17 -17.51 33.28 -6.06
N ASP A 18 -18.76 33.16 -6.48
CA ASP A 18 -19.81 32.61 -5.62
C ASP A 18 -19.92 31.08 -5.74
N ASP A 19 -19.58 30.50 -6.90
CA ASP A 19 -19.36 29.07 -7.14
C ASP A 19 -18.16 28.84 -8.08
N PRO A 20 -16.92 28.98 -7.57
CA PRO A 20 -15.73 28.94 -8.42
C PRO A 20 -15.35 27.55 -8.93
N PHE A 21 -15.93 26.48 -8.38
CA PHE A 21 -15.65 25.09 -8.78
C PHE A 21 -16.97 24.33 -8.90
N PRO A 22 -17.74 24.53 -9.99
CA PRO A 22 -19.02 23.87 -10.17
C PRO A 22 -18.82 22.35 -10.12
N ARG A 23 -19.71 21.67 -9.38
CA ARG A 23 -19.64 20.21 -9.23
C ARG A 23 -19.83 19.54 -10.60
N LEU A 24 -18.91 18.67 -10.97
CA LEU A 24 -19.02 17.83 -12.15
C LEU A 24 -20.22 16.89 -12.01
N THR A 25 -20.94 16.73 -13.12
CA THR A 25 -22.02 15.75 -13.28
C THR A 25 -21.69 14.83 -14.45
N PRO A 26 -22.12 13.56 -14.41
CA PRO A 26 -21.99 12.67 -15.56
C PRO A 26 -22.65 13.28 -16.80
N ALA A 27 -22.01 13.17 -17.95
CA ALA A 27 -22.58 13.61 -19.21
C ALA A 27 -23.80 12.73 -19.58
N PRO A 28 -24.96 13.33 -19.90
CA PRO A 28 -26.22 12.59 -20.03
C PRO A 28 -26.24 11.64 -21.25
N ASP A 29 -25.53 12.00 -22.32
CA ASP A 29 -25.54 11.26 -23.59
C ASP A 29 -24.30 10.36 -23.77
N THR A 30 -23.69 9.94 -22.66
CA THR A 30 -22.52 9.08 -22.69
C THR A 30 -22.90 7.60 -22.76
N PRO A 31 -22.49 6.87 -23.82
CA PRO A 31 -22.71 5.43 -23.91
C PRO A 31 -22.10 4.70 -22.71
N GLN A 32 -22.91 3.90 -22.02
CA GLN A 32 -22.49 3.22 -20.79
C GLN A 32 -21.84 1.85 -21.05
N ASP A 33 -22.01 1.29 -22.25
CA ASP A 33 -21.55 -0.05 -22.65
C ASP A 33 -20.40 0.01 -23.66
N LYS A 34 -20.43 1.00 -24.56
CA LYS A 34 -19.45 1.18 -25.63
C LYS A 34 -19.06 2.64 -25.81
N PRO A 35 -18.15 3.17 -24.96
CA PRO A 35 -17.59 4.50 -25.12
C PRO A 35 -16.94 4.70 -26.50
N ARG A 36 -17.05 5.91 -27.04
CA ARG A 36 -16.62 6.28 -28.40
C ARG A 36 -15.12 6.59 -28.52
N GLY A 37 -14.43 6.79 -27.39
CA GLY A 37 -13.00 7.13 -27.40
C GLY A 37 -12.33 6.93 -26.03
N CYS A 38 -11.52 7.91 -25.62
CA CYS A 38 -11.07 7.98 -24.23
C CYS A 38 -12.21 8.49 -23.36
N TYR A 39 -12.29 7.98 -22.14
CA TYR A 39 -13.38 8.27 -21.23
C TYR A 39 -12.91 8.24 -19.78
N VAL A 40 -13.66 8.92 -18.92
CA VAL A 40 -13.56 8.84 -17.47
C VAL A 40 -14.75 8.03 -16.96
N TYR A 41 -14.49 7.13 -16.02
CA TYR A 41 -15.48 6.24 -15.44
C TYR A 41 -15.36 6.21 -13.92
N ALA A 42 -16.45 5.82 -13.27
CA ALA A 42 -16.51 5.55 -11.85
C ALA A 42 -16.91 4.10 -11.59
N HIS A 43 -16.41 3.53 -10.50
CA HIS A 43 -17.09 2.42 -9.84
C HIS A 43 -17.91 2.99 -8.69
N VAL A 44 -19.15 2.53 -8.62
CA VAL A 44 -20.20 3.07 -7.77
C VAL A 44 -20.79 1.96 -6.93
N THR A 45 -21.01 2.24 -5.66
CA THR A 45 -21.73 1.36 -4.75
C THR A 45 -23.23 1.29 -5.10
N GLU A 46 -23.97 0.36 -4.50
CA GLU A 46 -25.43 0.21 -4.75
C GLU A 46 -26.23 1.46 -4.33
N ASP A 47 -25.77 2.20 -3.31
CA ASP A 47 -26.35 3.47 -2.84
C ASP A 47 -25.90 4.69 -3.67
N GLY A 48 -25.11 4.50 -4.73
CA GLY A 48 -24.75 5.57 -5.67
C GLY A 48 -23.48 6.36 -5.30
N LYS A 49 -22.73 5.94 -4.28
CA LYS A 49 -21.48 6.58 -3.87
C LYS A 49 -20.32 6.18 -4.77
N TYR A 50 -19.57 7.16 -5.26
CA TYR A 50 -18.33 6.92 -5.99
C TYR A 50 -17.25 6.46 -5.03
N PHE A 51 -16.61 5.31 -5.32
CA PHE A 51 -15.50 4.81 -4.54
C PHE A 51 -14.23 4.59 -5.36
N TYR A 52 -14.32 4.69 -6.68
CA TYR A 52 -13.16 4.64 -7.57
C TYR A 52 -13.45 5.48 -8.81
N ILE A 53 -12.46 6.27 -9.23
CA ILE A 53 -12.47 7.01 -10.50
C ILE A 53 -11.30 6.50 -11.34
N GLY A 54 -11.50 6.32 -12.63
CA GLY A 54 -10.41 6.01 -13.53
C GLY A 54 -10.62 6.56 -14.92
N LYS A 55 -9.54 6.65 -15.68
CA LYS A 55 -9.56 6.86 -17.12
C LYS A 55 -9.30 5.60 -17.91
N GLY A 56 -9.78 5.58 -19.14
CA GLY A 56 -9.54 4.45 -20.03
C GLY A 56 -10.01 4.67 -21.45
N LYS A 57 -9.74 3.64 -22.26
CA LYS A 57 -10.29 3.43 -23.58
C LYS A 57 -10.78 1.99 -23.69
N ASP A 58 -11.55 1.68 -24.73
CA ASP A 58 -12.09 0.35 -24.96
C ASP A 58 -12.81 -0.19 -23.72
N ARG A 59 -12.42 -1.38 -23.21
CA ARG A 59 -13.04 -2.02 -22.04
C ARG A 59 -12.31 -1.78 -20.71
N ARG A 60 -11.44 -0.76 -20.60
CA ARG A 60 -10.67 -0.52 -19.36
C ARG A 60 -11.54 -0.37 -18.11
N ALA A 61 -12.72 0.25 -18.22
CA ALA A 61 -13.67 0.40 -17.12
C ALA A 61 -14.06 -0.94 -16.45
N TRP A 62 -14.07 -2.02 -17.22
CA TRP A 62 -14.45 -3.37 -16.77
C TRP A 62 -13.26 -4.32 -16.66
N SER A 63 -12.03 -3.82 -16.82
CA SER A 63 -10.83 -4.63 -16.64
C SER A 63 -10.69 -5.06 -15.19
N GLU A 64 -10.30 -6.31 -14.96
CA GLU A 64 -10.04 -6.81 -13.61
C GLU A 64 -8.74 -6.26 -13.02
N ASP A 65 -7.81 -5.73 -13.80
CA ASP A 65 -6.51 -5.20 -13.34
C ASP A 65 -6.71 -3.95 -12.45
N ARG A 66 -6.65 -4.14 -11.13
CA ARG A 66 -6.88 -3.10 -10.11
C ARG A 66 -5.89 -3.20 -8.96
N HIS A 67 -5.76 -2.12 -8.20
CA HIS A 67 -4.89 -2.07 -7.03
C HIS A 67 -5.45 -2.95 -5.89
N PRO A 68 -4.63 -3.60 -5.04
CA PRO A 68 -5.10 -4.42 -3.91
C PRO A 68 -6.16 -3.77 -3.02
N THR A 69 -6.04 -2.46 -2.75
CA THR A 69 -7.03 -1.71 -1.95
C THR A 69 -8.42 -1.68 -2.60
N TRP A 70 -8.49 -1.72 -3.93
CA TRP A 70 -9.75 -1.78 -4.66
C TRP A 70 -10.45 -3.12 -4.42
N TYR A 71 -9.74 -4.23 -4.59
CA TYR A 71 -10.31 -5.57 -4.36
C TYR A 71 -10.77 -5.72 -2.92
N ARG A 72 -9.93 -5.32 -1.96
CA ARG A 72 -10.27 -5.37 -0.54
C ARG A 72 -11.55 -4.58 -0.23
N TYR A 73 -11.70 -3.39 -0.80
CA TYR A 73 -12.93 -2.61 -0.62
C TYR A 73 -14.15 -3.33 -1.20
N VAL A 74 -14.04 -3.86 -2.41
CA VAL A 74 -15.15 -4.56 -3.08
C VAL A 74 -15.54 -5.85 -2.37
N GLU A 75 -14.56 -6.64 -1.94
CA GLU A 75 -14.77 -7.92 -1.27
C GLU A 75 -15.31 -7.72 0.15
N ASN A 76 -14.69 -6.86 0.95
CA ASN A 76 -15.00 -6.75 2.38
C ASN A 76 -16.15 -5.78 2.67
N HIS A 77 -16.37 -4.75 1.83
CA HIS A 77 -17.36 -3.71 2.09
C HIS A 77 -18.58 -3.78 1.17
N LEU A 78 -18.42 -4.34 -0.03
CA LEU A 78 -19.48 -4.36 -1.04
C LEU A 78 -19.99 -5.78 -1.39
N ASN A 79 -19.45 -6.84 -0.78
CA ASN A 79 -19.79 -8.23 -1.10
C ASN A 79 -19.67 -8.53 -2.61
N GLY A 80 -18.66 -7.98 -3.27
CA GLY A 80 -18.44 -8.15 -4.71
C GLY A 80 -19.33 -7.30 -5.62
N LYS A 81 -20.22 -6.45 -5.06
CA LYS A 81 -21.22 -5.71 -5.86
C LYS A 81 -20.82 -4.27 -6.09
N TYR A 82 -20.77 -3.88 -7.36
CA TYR A 82 -20.62 -2.48 -7.75
C TYR A 82 -21.16 -2.31 -9.17
N ARG A 83 -21.32 -1.05 -9.58
CA ARG A 83 -21.71 -0.68 -10.93
C ARG A 83 -20.65 0.22 -11.55
N VAL A 84 -20.40 0.04 -12.83
CA VAL A 84 -19.55 0.93 -13.62
C VAL A 84 -20.43 2.02 -14.23
N VAL A 85 -19.99 3.27 -14.13
CA VAL A 85 -20.63 4.43 -14.76
C VAL A 85 -19.60 5.16 -15.59
N ILE A 86 -19.88 5.37 -16.87
CA ILE A 86 -19.07 6.24 -17.70
C ILE A 86 -19.52 7.68 -17.43
N LEU A 87 -18.60 8.49 -16.88
CA LEU A 87 -18.86 9.86 -16.43
C LEU A 87 -18.76 10.85 -17.58
N GLN A 88 -17.76 10.69 -18.44
CA GLN A 88 -17.55 11.49 -19.66
C GLN A 88 -16.87 10.62 -20.71
N ASP A 89 -17.16 10.84 -22.00
CA ASP A 89 -16.68 10.03 -23.13
C ASP A 89 -16.28 10.93 -24.31
N ASN A 90 -15.57 10.34 -25.26
CA ASN A 90 -15.10 10.97 -26.49
C ASN A 90 -14.12 12.12 -26.22
N LEU A 91 -13.31 11.95 -25.17
CA LEU A 91 -12.26 12.88 -24.78
C LEU A 91 -10.97 12.57 -25.56
N SER A 92 -10.17 13.60 -25.81
CA SER A 92 -8.78 13.44 -26.22
C SER A 92 -7.91 12.91 -25.06
N PRO A 93 -6.69 12.41 -25.35
CA PRO A 93 -5.80 11.94 -24.31
C PRO A 93 -5.40 12.98 -23.27
N ALA A 94 -5.37 14.28 -23.60
CA ALA A 94 -5.07 15.34 -22.64
C ALA A 94 -6.30 15.64 -21.77
N GLU A 95 -7.47 15.80 -22.40
CA GLU A 95 -8.73 16.09 -21.70
C GLU A 95 -9.10 15.00 -20.70
N VAL A 96 -8.84 13.72 -21.01
CA VAL A 96 -9.16 12.63 -20.09
C VAL A 96 -8.31 12.68 -18.81
N GLU A 97 -7.08 13.19 -18.86
CA GLU A 97 -6.25 13.34 -17.65
C GLU A 97 -6.77 14.47 -16.77
N ASP A 98 -7.13 15.59 -17.39
CA ASP A 98 -7.65 16.76 -16.67
C ASP A 98 -9.01 16.43 -16.03
N VAL A 99 -9.93 15.84 -16.79
CA VAL A 99 -11.26 15.46 -16.28
C VAL A 99 -11.15 14.41 -15.16
N GLU A 100 -10.27 13.41 -15.30
CA GLU A 100 -10.04 12.42 -14.24
C GLU A 100 -9.55 13.09 -12.95
N ALA A 101 -8.58 14.00 -13.07
CA ALA A 101 -8.04 14.75 -11.95
C ALA A 101 -9.12 15.56 -11.22
N GLU A 102 -10.02 16.20 -11.96
CA GLU A 102 -11.12 16.97 -11.38
C GLU A 102 -12.14 16.08 -10.64
N TRP A 103 -12.51 14.92 -11.20
CA TRP A 103 -13.37 13.96 -10.51
C TRP A 103 -12.72 13.40 -9.24
N ILE A 104 -11.41 13.11 -9.29
CA ILE A 104 -10.66 12.66 -8.11
C ILE A 104 -10.61 13.76 -7.05
N ALA A 105 -10.39 15.02 -7.44
CA ALA A 105 -10.39 16.14 -6.51
C ALA A 105 -11.78 16.37 -5.87
N GLN A 106 -12.85 16.21 -6.65
CA GLN A 106 -14.23 16.39 -6.18
C GLN A 106 -14.67 15.32 -5.18
N GLU A 107 -14.37 14.05 -5.45
CA GLU A 107 -14.86 12.91 -4.66
C GLU A 107 -13.80 12.33 -3.72
N GLY A 108 -12.62 12.96 -3.64
CA GLY A 108 -11.40 12.34 -3.14
C GLY A 108 -11.49 11.72 -1.74
N GLU A 109 -12.37 12.19 -0.85
CA GLU A 109 -12.52 11.57 0.48
C GLU A 109 -13.12 10.16 0.46
N THR A 110 -13.81 9.78 -0.62
CA THR A 110 -14.51 8.49 -0.73
C THR A 110 -13.78 7.49 -1.62
N LEU A 111 -12.69 7.91 -2.28
CA LEU A 111 -12.03 7.11 -3.30
C LEU A 111 -10.94 6.21 -2.73
N VAL A 112 -10.95 4.95 -3.18
CA VAL A 112 -9.87 3.97 -2.92
C VAL A 112 -8.72 4.08 -3.92
N ASN A 113 -8.76 5.10 -4.79
CA ASN A 113 -7.69 5.48 -5.69
C ASN A 113 -6.38 5.65 -4.92
N TRP A 114 -5.34 4.89 -5.30
CA TRP A 114 -4.03 5.00 -4.67
C TRP A 114 -3.40 6.37 -4.93
N VAL A 115 -3.54 6.89 -6.14
CA VAL A 115 -3.16 8.26 -6.52
C VAL A 115 -4.38 9.16 -6.31
N ASN A 116 -4.39 9.87 -5.19
CA ASN A 116 -5.49 10.75 -4.79
C ASN A 116 -4.95 11.81 -3.82
N ALA A 117 -5.08 13.09 -4.21
CA ALA A 117 -4.56 14.22 -3.43
C ALA A 117 -5.37 14.52 -2.15
N ALA A 118 -6.58 13.99 -2.03
CA ALA A 118 -7.41 14.12 -0.84
C ALA A 118 -7.14 13.03 0.22
N ARG A 119 -6.15 12.15 0.00
CA ARG A 119 -5.73 11.17 1.02
C ARG A 119 -5.30 11.88 2.29
N LYS A 120 -5.75 11.35 3.42
CA LYS A 120 -5.46 11.89 4.75
C LYS A 120 -4.15 11.30 5.29
N THR A 121 -3.05 11.58 4.59
CA THR A 121 -1.71 11.12 4.96
C THR A 121 -1.13 12.01 6.08
N ASP A 122 -0.75 11.41 7.20
CA ASP A 122 0.06 12.06 8.24
C ASP A 122 1.53 12.06 7.81
N PHE A 123 1.94 13.14 7.14
CA PHE A 123 3.30 13.28 6.62
C PHE A 123 4.39 13.21 7.71
N LYS A 124 4.09 13.60 8.95
CA LYS A 124 5.06 13.50 10.06
C LYS A 124 5.29 12.05 10.46
N LYS A 125 4.23 11.25 10.54
CA LYS A 125 4.35 9.81 10.79
C LYS A 125 4.99 9.08 9.62
N LEU A 126 4.68 9.48 8.38
CA LEU A 126 5.31 8.91 7.18
C LEU A 126 6.81 9.20 7.17
N GLU A 127 7.23 10.43 7.47
CA GLU A 127 8.65 10.79 7.62
C GLU A 127 9.33 9.97 8.72
N LEU A 128 8.68 9.82 9.89
CA LEU A 128 9.17 8.98 10.98
C LEU A 128 9.33 7.51 10.56
N PHE A 129 8.35 6.96 9.83
CA PHE A 129 8.40 5.60 9.28
C PHE A 129 9.64 5.43 8.40
N HIS A 130 9.86 6.34 7.45
CA HIS A 130 11.02 6.28 6.56
C HIS A 130 12.34 6.40 7.33
N LYS A 131 12.44 7.36 8.25
CA LYS A 131 13.62 7.56 9.09
C LYS A 131 13.99 6.30 9.87
N LEU A 132 13.03 5.67 10.54
CA LEU A 132 13.25 4.45 11.32
C LEU A 132 13.63 3.27 10.43
N ARG A 133 12.93 3.09 9.30
CA ARG A 133 13.20 2.01 8.35
C ARG A 133 14.58 2.14 7.72
N ASP A 134 15.00 3.35 7.36
CA ASP A 134 16.31 3.60 6.76
C ASP A 134 17.45 3.44 7.78
N ALA A 135 17.23 3.83 9.05
CA ALA A 135 18.16 3.50 10.13
C ALA A 135 18.33 1.98 10.28
N ASN A 136 17.24 1.21 10.22
CA ASN A 136 17.28 -0.25 10.26
C ASN A 136 18.04 -0.85 9.06
N ARG A 137 17.83 -0.33 7.85
CA ARG A 137 18.58 -0.74 6.65
C ARG A 137 20.07 -0.45 6.79
N ALA A 138 20.44 0.70 7.33
CA ALA A 138 21.85 1.03 7.59
C ALA A 138 22.49 0.08 8.60
N LEU A 139 21.75 -0.33 9.64
CA LEU A 139 22.22 -1.32 10.62
C LEU A 139 22.38 -2.72 10.02
N ILE A 140 21.47 -3.15 9.13
CA ILE A 140 21.62 -4.39 8.35
C ILE A 140 22.92 -4.36 7.52
N ALA A 141 23.21 -3.24 6.84
CA ALA A 141 24.43 -3.10 6.05
C ALA A 141 25.69 -3.24 6.92
N LYS A 142 25.69 -2.64 8.11
CA LYS A 142 26.77 -2.80 9.11
C LYS A 142 26.90 -4.24 9.58
N ALA A 143 25.78 -4.90 9.92
CA ALA A 143 25.75 -6.29 10.38
C ALA A 143 26.33 -7.24 9.32
N LYS A 144 25.99 -7.05 8.04
CA LYS A 144 26.53 -7.83 6.92
C LYS A 144 28.04 -7.73 6.79
N ALA A 145 28.61 -6.54 6.99
CA ALA A 145 30.05 -6.33 6.92
C ALA A 145 30.80 -7.11 8.02
N LEU A 146 30.16 -7.30 9.17
CA LEU A 146 30.72 -8.02 10.33
C LEU A 146 30.65 -9.55 10.19
N GLU A 147 29.80 -10.11 9.33
CA GLU A 147 29.60 -11.56 9.24
C GLU A 147 30.88 -12.37 8.94
N LYS A 148 31.88 -11.73 8.32
CA LYS A 148 33.16 -12.37 7.96
C LYS A 148 34.24 -12.19 9.03
N THR A 149 34.13 -11.17 9.86
CA THR A 149 35.19 -10.75 10.80
C THR A 149 34.80 -10.95 12.24
N ASP A 150 33.53 -10.73 12.59
CA ASP A 150 32.97 -10.88 13.92
C ASP A 150 31.48 -11.25 13.82
N ILE A 151 31.24 -12.55 13.68
CA ILE A 151 29.90 -13.10 13.49
C ILE A 151 29.01 -12.95 14.73
N GLU A 152 29.56 -12.93 15.94
CA GLU A 152 28.80 -12.69 17.16
C GLU A 152 28.31 -11.23 17.23
N LYS A 153 29.16 -10.27 16.86
CA LYS A 153 28.73 -8.87 16.73
C LYS A 153 27.70 -8.68 15.62
N SER A 154 27.83 -9.41 14.50
CA SER A 154 26.82 -9.43 13.44
C SER A 154 25.46 -9.93 13.96
N ILE A 155 25.44 -11.01 14.74
CA ILE A 155 24.24 -11.54 15.39
C ILE A 155 23.60 -10.50 16.32
N ALA A 156 24.40 -9.82 17.14
CA ALA A 156 23.90 -8.75 18.02
C ALA A 156 23.22 -7.64 17.22
N CYS A 157 23.85 -7.15 16.15
CA CYS A 157 23.26 -6.13 15.28
C CYS A 157 21.95 -6.60 14.62
N TYR A 158 21.85 -7.84 14.15
CA TYR A 158 20.59 -8.33 13.57
C TYR A 158 19.46 -8.47 14.60
N ARG A 159 19.79 -8.79 15.86
CA ARG A 159 18.80 -8.79 16.95
C ARG A 159 18.30 -7.37 17.24
N GLU A 160 19.18 -6.38 17.25
CA GLU A 160 18.81 -4.96 17.38
C GLU A 160 17.90 -4.52 16.23
N VAL A 161 18.24 -4.87 14.98
CA VAL A 161 17.38 -4.60 13.81
C VAL A 161 15.98 -5.16 14.05
N ILE A 162 15.86 -6.43 14.42
CA ILE A 162 14.56 -7.10 14.61
C ILE A 162 13.76 -6.45 15.74
N ALA A 163 14.41 -6.09 16.85
CA ALA A 163 13.77 -5.40 17.96
C ALA A 163 13.25 -4.02 17.57
N ALA A 164 13.95 -3.31 16.68
CA ALA A 164 13.56 -1.98 16.20
C ALA A 164 12.43 -1.99 15.16
N ILE A 165 12.08 -3.14 14.57
CA ILE A 165 11.03 -3.24 13.54
C ILE A 165 9.68 -2.72 14.07
N GLU A 166 9.32 -3.07 15.30
CA GLU A 166 8.02 -2.77 15.89
C GLU A 166 7.70 -1.26 15.89
N ALA A 167 8.74 -0.43 16.10
CA ALA A 167 8.63 1.02 16.17
C ALA A 167 8.16 1.68 14.86
N TYR A 168 8.31 1.02 13.71
CA TYR A 168 7.80 1.51 12.44
C TYR A 168 6.79 0.58 11.78
N ALA A 169 6.82 -0.72 12.05
CA ALA A 169 5.87 -1.66 11.49
C ALA A 169 4.45 -1.35 11.93
N THR A 170 4.25 -0.75 13.12
CA THR A 170 2.93 -0.42 13.70
C THR A 170 2.46 1.00 13.42
N LEU A 171 3.26 1.82 12.73
CA LEU A 171 2.88 3.21 12.44
C LEU A 171 1.73 3.25 11.42
N ASP A 172 0.65 3.93 11.80
CA ASP A 172 -0.43 4.31 10.89
C ASP A 172 -0.24 5.76 10.45
N TYR A 173 0.19 5.93 9.20
CA TYR A 173 0.40 7.24 8.56
C TYR A 173 -0.69 7.57 7.52
N GLU A 174 -1.69 6.70 7.35
CA GLU A 174 -2.85 6.93 6.48
C GLU A 174 -4.13 6.91 7.31
N ASP A 175 -5.03 7.84 7.00
CA ASP A 175 -6.39 7.89 7.55
C ASP A 175 -7.44 7.86 6.40
N GLY A 176 -8.72 7.98 6.75
CA GLY A 176 -9.83 7.83 5.81
C GLY A 176 -9.94 6.38 5.29
N ILE A 177 -10.50 6.22 4.08
CA ILE A 177 -10.78 4.88 3.55
C ILE A 177 -9.51 4.07 3.28
N ILE A 178 -8.44 4.70 2.80
CA ILE A 178 -7.15 4.03 2.59
C ILE A 178 -6.56 3.57 3.93
N GLY A 179 -6.56 4.44 4.94
CA GLY A 179 -6.10 4.08 6.28
C GLY A 179 -6.89 2.92 6.89
N GLN A 180 -8.21 2.91 6.70
CA GLN A 180 -9.07 1.81 7.13
C GLN A 180 -8.68 0.50 6.45
N LEU A 181 -8.58 0.48 5.11
CA LEU A 181 -8.25 -0.73 4.35
C LEU A 181 -6.87 -1.30 4.71
N LEU A 182 -5.88 -0.43 5.00
CA LEU A 182 -4.56 -0.85 5.45
C LEU A 182 -4.58 -1.45 6.86
N ARG A 183 -5.43 -0.95 7.77
CA ARG A 183 -5.62 -1.55 9.10
C ARG A 183 -6.30 -2.91 9.01
N GLU A 184 -7.33 -3.04 8.17
CA GLU A 184 -7.99 -4.33 7.92
C GLU A 184 -7.02 -5.37 7.36
N GLU A 185 -6.16 -4.98 6.41
CA GLU A 185 -5.10 -5.85 5.88
C GLU A 185 -4.15 -6.32 6.98
N ARG A 186 -3.76 -5.40 7.88
CA ARG A 186 -2.88 -5.66 9.02
C ARG A 186 -3.53 -6.60 10.03
N GLU A 187 -4.83 -6.46 10.29
CA GLU A 187 -5.59 -7.33 11.19
C GLU A 187 -5.72 -8.74 10.62
N GLU A 188 -5.93 -8.88 9.32
CA GLU A 188 -6.11 -10.16 8.64
C GLU A 188 -4.80 -10.94 8.45
N HIS A 189 -3.75 -10.25 7.97
CA HIS A 189 -2.50 -10.91 7.58
C HIS A 189 -1.36 -10.69 8.57
N GLY A 190 -1.54 -9.83 9.57
CA GLY A 190 -0.53 -9.45 10.54
C GLY A 190 0.40 -8.36 10.04
N LEU A 191 1.53 -8.19 10.74
CA LEU A 191 2.53 -7.18 10.42
C LEU A 191 3.53 -7.68 9.37
N GLN A 192 4.06 -6.75 8.58
CA GLN A 192 5.25 -6.97 7.76
C GLN A 192 6.50 -6.52 8.51
N GLY A 193 7.56 -7.32 8.45
CA GLY A 193 8.81 -7.04 9.13
C GLY A 193 9.92 -6.59 8.18
N THR A 194 11.13 -7.09 8.45
CA THR A 194 12.30 -6.96 7.57
C THR A 194 12.92 -8.34 7.38
N ALA A 195 12.33 -9.12 6.48
CA ALA A 195 12.64 -10.54 6.27
C ALA A 195 14.12 -10.83 5.99
N GLU A 196 14.83 -9.85 5.44
CA GLU A 196 16.28 -9.91 5.26
C GLU A 196 17.02 -10.09 6.60
N ALA A 197 16.63 -9.37 7.66
CA ALA A 197 17.30 -9.44 8.95
C ALA A 197 17.19 -10.85 9.57
N ILE A 198 16.01 -11.47 9.53
CA ILE A 198 15.82 -12.82 10.05
C ILE A 198 16.51 -13.89 9.17
N ASP A 199 16.53 -13.71 7.84
CA ASP A 199 17.26 -14.60 6.94
C ASP A 199 18.77 -14.59 7.27
N ARG A 200 19.35 -13.41 7.47
CA ARG A 200 20.77 -13.28 7.83
C ARG A 200 21.08 -13.71 9.26
N LEU A 201 20.24 -13.37 10.23
CA LEU A 201 20.40 -13.79 11.63
C LEU A 201 20.45 -15.32 11.75
N THR A 202 19.47 -16.01 11.16
CA THR A 202 19.41 -17.47 11.20
C THR A 202 20.60 -18.09 10.47
N MET A 203 21.05 -17.51 9.36
CA MET A 203 22.29 -17.94 8.71
C MET A 203 23.51 -17.82 9.65
N CYS A 204 23.68 -16.69 10.36
CA CYS A 204 24.81 -16.50 11.26
C CYS A 204 24.77 -17.45 12.46
N LEU A 205 23.61 -17.61 13.09
CA LEU A 205 23.42 -18.54 14.20
C LEU A 205 23.71 -19.99 13.80
N THR A 206 23.25 -20.42 12.63
CA THR A 206 23.55 -21.78 12.13
C THR A 206 25.03 -22.00 11.81
N LYS A 207 25.76 -20.99 11.31
CA LYS A 207 27.22 -21.07 11.11
C LYS A 207 27.99 -21.31 12.41
N LEU A 208 27.48 -20.81 13.53
CA LEU A 208 28.04 -21.02 14.88
C LEU A 208 27.53 -22.28 15.58
N GLY A 209 26.70 -23.10 14.92
CA GLY A 209 26.13 -24.28 15.55
C GLY A 209 24.99 -23.99 16.55
N ARG A 210 24.48 -22.74 16.61
CA ARG A 210 23.42 -22.27 17.51
C ARG A 210 22.03 -22.40 16.89
N TYR A 211 21.65 -23.61 16.51
CA TYR A 211 20.43 -23.80 15.70
C TYR A 211 19.15 -23.72 16.52
N ASP A 212 19.18 -24.05 17.81
CA ASP A 212 18.00 -23.90 18.68
C ASP A 212 17.69 -22.40 18.86
N ASP A 213 18.71 -21.56 19.02
CA ASP A 213 18.57 -20.10 18.98
C ASP A 213 18.03 -19.62 17.62
N ALA A 214 18.51 -20.17 16.51
CA ALA A 214 18.04 -19.80 15.18
C ALA A 214 16.56 -20.14 14.98
N ALA A 215 16.13 -21.31 15.45
CA ALA A 215 14.74 -21.74 15.40
C ALA A 215 13.85 -20.85 16.27
N ALA A 216 14.24 -20.60 17.52
CA ALA A 216 13.50 -19.74 18.44
C ALA A 216 13.35 -18.30 17.89
N CYS A 217 14.42 -17.74 17.30
CA CYS A 217 14.35 -16.41 16.70
C CYS A 217 13.43 -16.37 15.48
N ALA A 218 13.48 -17.40 14.62
CA ALA A 218 12.61 -17.47 13.44
C ALA A 218 11.13 -17.62 13.82
N GLU A 219 10.85 -18.50 14.79
CA GLU A 219 9.49 -18.70 15.32
C GLU A 219 8.92 -17.40 15.88
N GLU A 220 9.65 -16.73 16.77
CA GLU A 220 9.19 -15.47 17.36
C GLU A 220 9.03 -14.36 16.31
N TYR A 221 9.94 -14.29 15.35
CA TYR A 221 9.86 -13.34 14.24
C TYR A 221 8.59 -13.54 13.40
N TYR A 222 8.35 -14.76 12.90
CA TYR A 222 7.21 -15.04 12.02
C TYR A 222 5.88 -15.12 12.78
N ARG A 223 5.91 -15.25 14.11
CA ARG A 223 4.72 -15.05 14.95
C ARG A 223 4.29 -13.59 14.95
N ARG A 224 5.23 -12.64 15.02
CA ARG A 224 4.95 -11.20 15.03
C ARG A 224 4.72 -10.63 13.63
N TYR A 225 5.55 -11.04 12.66
CA TYR A 225 5.56 -10.52 11.30
C TYR A 225 5.06 -11.57 10.31
N ALA A 226 3.78 -11.94 10.46
CA ALA A 226 3.19 -13.07 9.76
C ALA A 226 3.12 -12.89 8.23
N VAL A 227 3.04 -11.65 7.74
CA VAL A 227 3.04 -11.35 6.29
C VAL A 227 4.30 -11.88 5.62
N ASP A 228 5.44 -11.85 6.31
CA ASP A 228 6.72 -12.28 5.74
C ASP A 228 6.79 -13.80 5.47
N LYS A 229 5.81 -14.59 5.96
CA LYS A 229 5.67 -16.02 5.62
C LYS A 229 5.35 -16.24 4.13
N THR A 230 4.80 -15.24 3.45
CA THR A 230 4.48 -15.30 2.02
C THR A 230 5.71 -15.11 1.12
N LEU A 231 6.84 -14.71 1.69
CA LEU A 231 8.06 -14.40 0.94
C LEU A 231 8.93 -15.65 0.74
N ALA A 232 9.64 -15.72 -0.39
CA ALA A 232 10.60 -16.80 -0.65
C ALA A 232 11.73 -16.90 0.41
N SER A 233 12.01 -15.84 1.17
CA SER A 233 12.92 -15.87 2.31
C SER A 233 12.45 -16.78 3.44
N TYR A 234 11.14 -16.88 3.66
CA TYR A 234 10.57 -17.79 4.66
C TYR A 234 10.95 -19.23 4.36
N GLU A 235 10.71 -19.69 3.13
CA GLU A 235 11.07 -21.06 2.71
C GLU A 235 12.58 -21.33 2.87
N ARG A 236 13.43 -20.37 2.52
CA ARG A 236 14.88 -20.50 2.71
C ARG A 236 15.27 -20.65 4.18
N VAL A 237 14.66 -19.86 5.07
CA VAL A 237 14.88 -19.95 6.51
C VAL A 237 14.41 -21.31 7.05
N MET A 238 13.20 -21.74 6.71
CA MET A 238 12.66 -23.02 7.19
C MET A 238 13.50 -24.20 6.71
N LYS A 239 13.89 -24.24 5.44
CA LYS A 239 14.78 -25.27 4.89
C LYS A 239 16.14 -25.33 5.59
N ARG A 240 16.69 -24.17 5.98
CA ARG A 240 17.96 -24.09 6.74
C ARG A 240 17.81 -24.75 8.12
N LEU A 241 16.68 -24.54 8.78
CA LEU A 241 16.41 -25.10 10.11
C LEU A 241 16.07 -26.61 10.05
N GLU A 242 15.41 -27.06 8.99
CA GLU A 242 15.06 -28.48 8.80
C GLU A 242 16.26 -29.39 8.50
N ARG A 243 17.25 -28.91 7.73
CA ARG A 243 18.43 -29.70 7.34
C ARG A 243 19.19 -30.29 8.53
N ARG A 244 19.15 -29.65 9.71
CA ARG A 244 19.78 -30.18 10.92
C ARG A 244 18.92 -31.22 11.65
N LYS A 245 17.59 -31.13 11.59
CA LYS A 245 16.71 -32.17 12.21
C LYS A 245 16.98 -33.56 11.63
N ARG A 246 17.55 -33.65 10.42
CA ARG A 246 17.94 -34.90 9.75
C ARG A 246 19.41 -35.31 9.95
N ALA A 247 20.23 -34.44 10.58
CA ALA A 247 21.65 -34.67 10.83
C ALA A 247 21.97 -34.93 12.32
N LYS A 248 20.95 -34.83 13.19
CA LYS A 248 20.93 -35.44 14.53
C LYS A 248 20.36 -36.84 14.41
#